data_AF-A0A383BTS8-F1
#
_entry.id   AF-A0A383BTS8-F1
#
_cell.length_a   1.000
_cell.length_b   1.000
_cell.length_c   1.000
_cell.angle_alpha   90.00
_cell.angle_beta   90.00
_cell.angle_gamma   90.00
#
_symmetry.space_group_name_H-M   'P 1'
#
loop_
_entity.id
_entity.type
_entity.pdbx_description
1 polymer ?
#
loop_
_entity_poly.entity_id
_entity_poly.type
_entity_poly.pdbx_seq_one_letter_code
_entity_poly.pdbx_strand_id
1 'polypeptide(L)' 'MHRRTYFKKHFSKAELQDGIYICRQCHSGIHRFYDEMTLAKHYFNLQRLLDDEQLSTFFQWVSKQRVRV' A
#
# COMPACT_ATOMS: atom_id res chain seq x y z
N MET A 1 -2.83 -13.57 2.51
CA MET A 1 -4.29 -13.35 2.30
C MET A 1 -4.83 -13.81 0.94
N HIS A 2 -4.05 -13.77 -0.14
CA HIS A 2 -4.49 -14.01 -1.54
C HIS A 2 -5.19 -15.36 -1.82
N ARG A 3 -5.11 -16.33 -0.89
CA ARG A 3 -5.79 -17.64 -1.02
C ARG A 3 -7.30 -17.58 -0.73
N ARG A 4 -7.81 -16.49 -0.13
CA ARG A 4 -9.23 -16.34 0.21
C ARG A 4 -10.09 -16.17 -1.04
N THR A 5 -11.34 -16.62 -0.98
CA THR A 5 -12.29 -16.64 -2.13
C THR A 5 -12.51 -15.26 -2.75
N TYR A 6 -12.58 -14.20 -1.95
CA TYR A 6 -12.71 -12.83 -2.44
C TYR A 6 -11.60 -12.50 -3.46
N PHE A 7 -10.33 -12.71 -3.11
CA PHE A 7 -9.21 -12.36 -3.98
C PHE A 7 -9.17 -13.21 -5.25
N LYS A 8 -9.51 -14.50 -5.15
CA LYS A 8 -9.60 -15.40 -6.32
C LYS A 8 -10.70 -14.99 -7.32
N LYS A 9 -11.75 -14.31 -6.87
CA LYS A 9 -12.87 -13.85 -7.71
C LYS A 9 -12.63 -12.47 -8.32
N HIS A 10 -11.93 -11.60 -7.60
CA HIS A 10 -11.79 -10.19 -7.99
C HIS A 10 -10.45 -9.86 -8.64
N PHE A 11 -9.44 -10.73 -8.55
CA PHE A 11 -8.11 -10.48 -9.08
C PHE A 11 -7.58 -11.71 -9.81
N SER A 12 -6.83 -11.46 -10.88
CA SER A 12 -6.01 -12.46 -11.56
C SER A 12 -4.78 -12.82 -10.73
N LYS A 13 -4.15 -13.94 -11.08
CA LYS A 13 -2.90 -14.37 -10.43
C LYS A 13 -1.78 -13.33 -10.63
N ALA A 14 -1.72 -12.69 -11.79
CA ALA A 14 -0.72 -11.68 -12.11
C ALA A 14 -0.90 -10.44 -11.23
N GLU A 15 -2.13 -9.94 -11.09
CA GLU A 15 -2.42 -8.79 -10.21
C GLU A 15 -2.09 -9.08 -8.74
N LEU A 16 -2.32 -10.32 -8.26
CA LEU A 16 -1.98 -10.72 -6.90
C LEU A 16 -0.47 -10.91 -6.65
N GLN A 17 0.33 -10.97 -7.71
CA GLN A 17 1.79 -11.04 -7.66
C GLN A 17 2.43 -9.68 -7.93
N ASP A 18 1.65 -8.73 -8.45
CA ASP A 18 2.10 -7.37 -8.67
C ASP A 18 2.24 -6.61 -7.35
N GLY A 19 3.21 -5.70 -7.32
CA GLY A 19 3.55 -4.96 -6.11
C GLY A 19 4.30 -3.70 -6.46
N ILE A 20 4.30 -2.75 -5.53
CA ILE A 20 4.98 -1.47 -5.71
C ILE A 20 6.28 -1.44 -4.91
N TYR A 21 7.32 -0.87 -5.51
CA TYR A 21 8.59 -0.62 -4.83
C TYR A 21 8.53 0.72 -4.12
N ILE A 22 8.49 0.68 -2.79
CA ILE A 22 8.45 1.88 -1.94
C ILE A 22 9.55 1.82 -0.89
N CYS A 23 9.94 2.98 -0.38
CA CYS A 23 10.95 3.04 0.67
C CYS A 23 10.41 2.45 2.00
N ARG A 24 11.32 2.04 2.89
CA ARG A 24 10.96 1.44 4.18
C ARG A 24 10.05 2.34 5.01
N GLN A 25 10.28 3.66 5.01
CA GLN A 25 9.48 4.61 5.79
C GLN A 25 8.04 4.69 5.27
N CYS A 26 7.84 4.75 3.94
CA CYS A 26 6.51 4.70 3.35
C CYS A 26 5.82 3.38 3.67
N HIS A 27 6.52 2.25 3.54
CA HIS A 27 5.97 0.93 3.86
C HIS A 27 5.50 0.83 5.32
N SER A 28 6.34 1.25 6.27
CA SER A 28 5.97 1.28 7.69
C SER A 28 4.80 2.23 7.97
N GLY A 29 4.72 3.36 7.27
CA GLY A 29 3.60 4.28 7.39
C GLY A 29 2.28 3.68 6.90
N ILE A 30 2.27 3.05 5.73
CA ILE A 30 1.08 2.41 5.17
C ILE A 30 0.50 1.40 6.17
N HIS A 31 1.36 0.53 6.73
CA HIS A 31 0.94 -0.45 7.75
C HIS A 31 0.63 0.14 9.12
N ARG A 32 1.03 1.39 9.39
CA ARG A 32 0.62 2.12 10.59
C ARG A 32 -0.83 2.59 10.49
N PHE A 33 -1.28 2.98 9.30
CA PHE A 33 -2.62 3.53 9.07
C PHE A 33 -3.65 2.46 8.71
N TYR A 34 -3.26 1.43 7.96
CA TYR A 34 -4.17 0.39 7.48
C TYR A 34 -3.63 -1.00 7.74
N ASP A 35 -4.55 -1.91 8.06
CA ASP A 35 -4.25 -3.32 8.15
C ASP A 35 -4.15 -3.97 6.75
N GLU A 36 -3.52 -5.15 6.72
CA GLU A 36 -3.28 -5.95 5.52
C GLU A 36 -4.55 -6.23 4.69
N MET A 37 -5.70 -6.46 5.33
CA MET A 37 -6.96 -6.75 4.63
C MET A 37 -7.57 -5.48 4.01
N THR A 38 -7.50 -4.36 4.73
CA THR A 38 -7.95 -3.06 4.24
C THR A 38 -7.14 -2.64 3.02
N LEU A 39 -5.81 -2.77 3.08
CA LEU A 39 -4.92 -2.49 1.95
C LEU A 39 -5.28 -3.35 0.74
N ALA A 40 -5.45 -4.65 0.93
CA ALA A 40 -5.74 -5.58 -0.16
C ALA A 40 -7.08 -5.31 -0.87
N LYS A 41 -8.08 -4.79 -0.16
CA LYS A 41 -9.42 -4.55 -0.72
C LYS A 41 -9.60 -3.13 -1.24
N HIS A 42 -9.03 -2.16 -0.54
CA HIS A 42 -9.31 -0.75 -0.77
C HIS A 42 -8.12 0.01 -1.35
N TYR A 43 -6.88 -0.42 -1.11
CA TYR A 43 -5.66 0.31 -1.49
C TYR A 43 -4.63 -0.58 -2.21
N PHE A 44 -5.10 -1.46 -3.10
CA PHE A 44 -4.29 -2.49 -3.76
C PHE A 44 -3.47 -2.00 -4.97
N ASN A 45 -3.44 -0.70 -5.25
CA ASN A 45 -2.62 -0.13 -6.33
C ASN A 45 -2.11 1.27 -5.95
N LEU A 46 -1.10 1.73 -6.69
CA LEU A 46 -0.43 3.00 -6.42
C LEU A 46 -1.39 4.20 -6.42
N GLN A 47 -2.28 4.27 -7.42
CA GLN A 47 -3.21 5.40 -7.56
C GLN A 47 -4.06 5.56 -6.30
N ARG A 48 -4.62 4.46 -5.78
CA ARG A 48 -5.45 4.51 -4.56
C ARG A 48 -4.68 4.92 -3.32
N LEU A 49 -3.40 4.58 -3.22
CA LEU A 49 -2.54 5.02 -2.12
C LEU A 49 -2.22 6.52 -2.21
N LEU A 50 -2.09 7.05 -3.43
CA LEU A 50 -1.82 8.48 -3.66
C LEU A 50 -3.07 9.36 -3.51
N ASP A 51 -4.25 8.82 -3.83
CA ASP A 51 -5.54 9.50 -3.69
C ASP A 51 -5.99 9.62 -2.22
N ASP A 52 -5.38 8.86 -1.31
CA ASP A 52 -5.68 8.91 0.12
C ASP A 52 -5.01 10.12 0.79
N GLU A 53 -5.81 11.01 1.36
CA GLU A 53 -5.33 12.26 1.96
C GLU A 53 -4.42 12.03 3.18
N GLN A 54 -4.70 10.99 3.98
CA GLN A 54 -3.91 10.64 5.16
C GLN A 54 -2.53 10.13 4.74
N LEU A 55 -2.47 9.23 3.75
CA LEU A 55 -1.21 8.74 3.20
C LEU A 55 -0.45 9.84 2.46
N SER A 56 -1.12 10.67 1.68
CA SER A 56 -0.51 11.78 0.94
C SER A 56 0.21 12.75 1.90
N THR A 57 -0.47 13.13 2.99
CA THR A 57 0.14 13.97 4.04
C THR A 57 1.35 13.29 4.68
N PHE A 58 1.27 11.99 4.95
CA PHE A 58 2.39 11.23 5.50
C PHE A 58 3.55 11.14 4.51
N PHE A 59 3.31 10.86 3.24
CA PHE A 59 4.34 10.78 2.21
C PHE A 59 5.06 12.13 2.02
N GLN A 60 4.33 13.25 2.07
CA GLN A 60 4.91 14.59 2.08
C GLN A 60 5.78 14.87 3.31
N TRP A 61 5.44 14.29 4.46
CA TRP A 61 6.30 14.36 5.64
C TRP A 61 7.54 13.48 5.50
N VAL A 62 7.39 12.26 4.98
CA VAL A 62 8.50 11.32 4.73
C VAL A 62 9.52 11.91 3.75
N SER A 63 9.07 12.60 2.70
CA SER A 63 9.96 13.23 1.71
C SER A 63 10.89 14.29 2.29
N LYS A 64 10.53 14.87 3.45
CA LYS A 64 11.34 15.84 4.19
C LYS A 64 12.30 15.20 5.20
N GLN A 65 12.17 13.89 5.45
CA GLN A 65 13.03 13.20 6.40
C GLN A 65 14.38 12.90 5.77
N ARG A 66 15.45 13.09 6.55
CA ARG A 66 16.79 12.65 6.16
C ARG A 66 16.84 11.13 6.25
N VAL A 67 16.71 10.45 5.11
CA VAL A 67 16.95 9.01 5.02
C VAL A 67 18.45 8.79 5.26
N ARG A 68 18.81 8.25 6.42
CA ARG A 68 20.15 7.67 6.61
C ARG A 68 20.11 6.32 5.89
N VAL A 69 20.71 6.28 4.71
CA VAL A 69 20.91 5.07 3.92
C VAL A 69 22.01 4.22 4.54
#